data_AF-T0MFI9-F1
#
_entry.id   AF-T0MFI9-F1
#
_cell.length_a   1.000
_cell.length_b   1.000
_cell.length_c   1.000
_cell.angle_alpha   90.00
_cell.angle_beta   90.00
_cell.angle_gamma   90.00
#
_symmetry.space_group_name_H-M   'P 1'
#
loop_
_entity.id
_entity.type
_entity.pdbx_description
1 polymer ?
#
loop_
_entity_poly.entity_id
_entity_poly.type
_entity_poly.pdbx_seq_one_letter_code
_entity_poly.pdbx_strand_id
1 'polypeptide(L)'
;MSNSYNDRNYNNNEKSTGRSWRDEKFEVNNSNSYNKYNGSSRYSHNKSGGYDSSRTSSWHSKPRDWTPGNFESTSSFSSKPELPPVPFKKNFYQTSRQISDNEAANFRHDHDIKVAGDVPNPFINFEDAGWNSQILNNFKMKGFSAPTPIQAQGWPIALTGNDMVGIAQTGSGKTLSFVLPALIHAKAQEPLRSGDGPIVLVLAPTRELCLQIKDVFDEYSRFYNLKCTAVYGGVSSYQQKKILVWDVKL
;
A
#
# COMPACT_ATOMS: atom_id res chain seq x y z
N MET A 1 48.56 29.31 57.37
CA MET A 1 49.27 29.02 56.11
C MET A 1 48.24 29.00 54.99
N SER A 2 48.42 29.91 54.03
CA SER A 2 47.94 29.95 52.63
C SER A 2 47.92 28.56 51.96
N ASN A 3 47.13 28.20 50.93
CA ASN A 3 46.45 28.87 49.81
C ASN A 3 45.29 27.93 49.35
N SER A 4 44.08 28.43 49.01
CA SER A 4 43.60 28.91 47.69
C SER A 4 43.42 27.81 46.62
N TYR A 5 42.17 27.57 46.20
CA TYR A 5 41.74 27.54 44.77
C TYR A 5 40.24 27.83 44.65
N ASN A 6 39.92 28.61 43.61
CA ASN A 6 38.72 29.40 43.37
C ASN A 6 37.44 28.64 42.97
N ASP A 7 36.33 29.27 43.35
CA ASP A 7 35.05 29.49 42.66
C ASP A 7 35.01 29.27 41.12
N ARG A 8 33.90 28.72 40.62
CA ARG A 8 32.77 29.54 40.08
C ARG A 8 31.60 28.71 39.55
N ASN A 9 30.41 29.15 39.97
CA ASN A 9 29.09 29.00 39.37
C ASN A 9 29.07 29.04 37.82
N TYR A 10 28.19 28.23 37.23
CA TYR A 10 27.37 28.69 36.11
C TYR A 10 25.92 28.25 36.26
N ASN A 11 25.05 29.27 36.21
CA ASN A 11 23.62 29.27 36.41
C ASN A 11 22.84 28.62 35.25
N ASN A 12 21.65 28.17 35.63
CA ASN A 12 20.46 27.92 34.81
C ASN A 12 20.26 28.93 33.68
N ASN A 13 19.94 28.41 32.50
CA ASN A 13 19.01 29.06 31.58
C ASN A 13 18.36 28.02 30.68
N GLU A 14 17.14 27.64 31.06
CA GLU A 14 16.17 27.00 30.19
C GLU A 14 15.90 27.89 28.98
N LYS A 15 16.06 27.33 27.78
CA LYS A 15 15.36 27.81 26.59
C LYS A 15 14.65 26.64 25.93
N SER A 16 13.38 26.50 26.32
CA SER A 16 12.30 25.94 25.52
C SER A 16 12.37 26.50 24.09
N THR A 17 12.49 25.61 23.11
CA THR A 17 12.02 25.89 21.75
C THR A 17 11.24 24.68 21.24
N GLY A 18 9.93 24.71 21.51
CA GLY A 18 8.98 23.89 20.79
C GLY A 18 9.03 24.24 19.30
N ARG A 19 9.28 23.26 18.45
CA ARG A 19 9.11 23.41 17.00
C ARG A 19 7.74 22.89 16.60
N SER A 20 6.86 23.87 16.46
CA SER A 20 5.55 23.82 15.82
C SER A 20 5.66 23.26 14.39
N TRP A 21 4.81 22.30 14.05
CA TRP A 21 4.58 21.83 12.68
C TRP A 21 3.81 22.89 11.90
N ARG A 22 4.48 23.93 11.41
CA ARG A 22 3.94 24.85 10.40
C ARG A 22 5.07 25.51 9.60
N ASP A 23 4.87 25.48 8.28
CA ASP A 23 5.49 26.29 7.24
C ASP A 23 6.98 26.07 6.93
N GLU A 24 7.26 25.14 6.01
CA GLU A 24 8.34 25.31 5.04
C GLU A 24 7.80 25.11 3.62
N LYS A 25 7.75 26.22 2.88
CA LYS A 25 7.51 26.29 1.45
C LYS A 25 8.69 25.65 0.73
N PHE A 26 8.45 24.53 0.05
CA PHE A 26 9.36 24.05 -0.98
C PHE A 26 9.03 24.74 -2.30
N GLU A 27 9.87 25.70 -2.69
CA GLU A 27 9.99 26.14 -4.07
C GLU A 27 10.59 25.00 -4.90
N VAL A 28 9.78 24.39 -5.75
CA VAL A 28 10.24 23.42 -6.75
C VAL A 28 10.58 24.19 -8.02
N ASN A 29 11.86 24.25 -8.34
CA ASN A 29 12.37 24.66 -9.64
C ASN A 29 11.80 23.73 -10.73
N ASN A 30 10.83 24.26 -11.46
CA ASN A 30 10.19 23.60 -12.58
C ASN A 30 11.00 23.84 -13.86
N SER A 31 11.79 22.85 -14.27
CA SER A 31 12.32 22.75 -15.61
C SER A 31 12.13 21.33 -16.14
N ASN A 32 11.03 21.11 -16.86
CA ASN A 32 11.09 20.28 -18.06
C ASN A 32 10.00 20.62 -19.07
N SER A 33 10.49 20.83 -20.30
CA SER A 33 9.81 21.34 -21.47
C SER A 33 8.63 20.49 -21.92
N TYR A 34 7.49 21.15 -22.11
CA TYR A 34 6.39 20.65 -22.92
C TYR A 34 6.77 20.74 -24.40
N ASN A 35 6.89 19.58 -25.06
CA ASN A 35 7.05 19.53 -26.52
C ASN A 35 5.76 19.95 -27.21
N LYS A 36 5.86 21.11 -27.87
CA LYS A 36 4.81 21.83 -28.60
C LYS A 36 4.73 21.26 -30.01
N TYR A 37 3.81 20.32 -30.27
CA TYR A 37 3.50 19.91 -31.64
C TYR A 37 2.60 20.97 -32.29
N ASN A 38 3.24 21.87 -33.05
CA ASN A 38 2.62 22.68 -34.09
C ASN A 38 2.19 21.75 -35.24
N GLY A 39 0.88 21.58 -35.42
CA GLY A 39 0.28 20.97 -36.60
C GLY A 39 -0.71 21.96 -37.22
N SER A 40 -0.28 22.60 -38.29
CA SER A 40 -0.98 23.66 -39.03
C SER A 40 -2.23 23.17 -39.77
N SER A 41 -3.26 24.00 -39.73
CA SER A 41 -4.50 23.93 -40.48
C SER A 41 -4.28 23.93 -42.01
N ARG A 42 -5.03 23.10 -42.74
CA ARG A 42 -5.41 23.34 -44.14
C ARG A 42 -6.87 22.93 -44.36
N TYR A 43 -7.60 23.85 -44.98
CA TYR A 43 -9.04 23.82 -45.23
C TYR A 43 -9.45 22.98 -46.45
N SER A 44 -10.63 22.36 -46.31
CA SER A 44 -11.79 22.34 -47.23
C SER A 44 -11.67 21.79 -48.66
N HIS A 45 -12.45 20.75 -48.98
CA HIS A 45 -13.75 20.83 -49.67
C HIS A 45 -14.20 19.42 -50.10
N ASN A 46 -15.43 19.02 -49.74
CA ASN A 46 -16.41 18.60 -50.74
C ASN A 46 -17.82 18.49 -50.15
N LYS A 47 -18.74 19.24 -50.76
CA LYS A 47 -20.18 19.20 -50.58
C LYS A 47 -20.80 18.20 -51.57
N SER A 48 -21.72 17.39 -51.09
CA SER A 48 -22.98 16.98 -51.73
C SER A 48 -23.77 16.28 -50.61
N GLY A 49 -24.99 16.65 -50.24
CA GLY A 49 -26.12 17.13 -51.03
C GLY A 49 -27.14 16.00 -51.05
N GLY A 50 -28.15 16.06 -50.16
CA GLY A 50 -29.15 15.00 -50.04
C GLY A 50 -30.13 15.29 -48.89
N TYR A 51 -31.09 16.17 -49.18
CA TYR A 51 -32.26 16.48 -48.37
C TYR A 51 -33.34 15.45 -48.71
N ASP A 52 -33.83 14.71 -47.72
CA ASP A 52 -35.17 14.15 -47.76
C ASP A 52 -35.93 14.59 -46.51
N SER A 53 -36.91 15.44 -46.76
CA SER A 53 -37.87 15.97 -45.83
C SER A 53 -39.21 15.27 -46.10
N SER A 54 -39.58 14.31 -45.25
CA SER A 54 -40.99 14.04 -44.95
C SER A 54 -41.13 13.01 -43.84
N ARG A 55 -41.48 13.48 -42.64
CA ARG A 55 -42.58 12.92 -41.81
C ARG A 55 -42.70 13.71 -40.52
N THR A 56 -43.79 14.44 -40.46
CA THR A 56 -44.29 15.23 -39.34
C THR A 56 -44.84 14.32 -38.24
N SER A 57 -44.65 14.77 -36.99
CA SER A 57 -45.52 14.61 -35.82
C SER A 57 -45.95 13.21 -35.35
N SER A 58 -45.46 12.80 -34.17
CA SER A 58 -46.32 12.52 -33.00
C SER A 58 -45.48 12.27 -31.76
N TRP A 59 -45.39 13.28 -30.88
CA TRP A 59 -44.74 13.21 -29.58
C TRP A 59 -45.63 12.53 -28.54
N HIS A 60 -46.05 11.28 -28.77
CA HIS A 60 -46.67 10.45 -27.72
C HIS A 60 -46.37 8.98 -27.99
N SER A 61 -45.28 8.48 -27.42
CA SER A 61 -45.07 7.04 -27.23
C SER A 61 -44.46 6.85 -25.85
N LYS A 62 -45.19 6.12 -25.02
CA LYS A 62 -44.83 5.75 -23.64
C LYS A 62 -43.42 5.12 -23.61
N PRO A 63 -42.63 5.31 -22.54
CA PRO A 63 -41.35 4.61 -22.43
C PRO A 63 -41.60 3.10 -22.52
N ARG A 64 -40.78 2.41 -23.33
CA ARG A 64 -40.74 0.95 -23.37
C ARG A 64 -40.50 0.46 -21.95
N ASP A 65 -41.44 -0.31 -21.43
CA ASP A 65 -41.29 -1.05 -20.19
C ASP A 65 -40.00 -1.89 -20.27
N TRP A 66 -39.05 -1.60 -19.38
CA TRP A 66 -37.85 -2.41 -19.21
C TRP A 66 -38.28 -3.69 -18.49
N THR A 67 -38.53 -4.74 -19.25
CA THR A 67 -38.63 -6.11 -18.72
C THR A 67 -37.21 -6.68 -18.62
N PRO A 68 -36.75 -7.15 -17.45
CA PRO A 68 -35.52 -7.92 -17.38
C PRO A 68 -35.71 -9.19 -18.19
N GLY A 69 -35.05 -9.29 -19.35
CA GLY A 69 -34.99 -10.53 -20.10
C GLY A 69 -34.31 -11.60 -19.24
N ASN A 70 -34.85 -12.81 -19.25
CA ASN A 70 -34.24 -13.98 -18.64
C ASN A 70 -32.77 -14.07 -19.07
N PHE A 71 -31.87 -13.82 -18.14
CA PHE A 71 -30.46 -14.10 -18.30
C PHE A 71 -30.31 -15.62 -18.26
N GLU A 72 -30.38 -16.25 -19.43
CA GLU A 72 -29.94 -17.63 -19.57
C GLU A 72 -28.43 -17.66 -19.27
N SER A 73 -28.11 -18.23 -18.12
CA SER A 73 -26.77 -18.52 -17.64
C SER A 73 -26.09 -19.56 -18.53
N THR A 74 -25.73 -19.20 -19.76
CA THR A 74 -24.82 -19.98 -20.59
C THR A 74 -23.42 -19.39 -20.49
N SER A 75 -22.88 -19.30 -19.27
CA SER A 75 -21.44 -19.31 -19.08
C SER A 75 -21.02 -20.76 -18.90
N SER A 76 -20.82 -21.45 -20.03
CA SER A 76 -19.99 -22.64 -20.05
C SER A 76 -18.56 -22.21 -19.70
N PHE A 77 -18.31 -22.01 -18.41
CA PHE A 77 -16.96 -22.05 -17.85
C PHE A 77 -16.46 -23.45 -18.13
N SER A 78 -15.67 -23.58 -19.20
CA SER A 78 -14.86 -24.77 -19.43
C SER A 78 -14.10 -25.02 -18.13
N SER A 79 -14.47 -26.08 -17.43
CA SER A 79 -13.81 -26.52 -16.20
C SER A 79 -12.38 -26.88 -16.60
N LYS A 80 -11.46 -25.92 -16.44
CA LYS A 80 -10.04 -26.22 -16.48
C LYS A 80 -9.81 -27.42 -15.55
N PRO A 81 -9.05 -28.44 -15.98
CA PRO A 81 -8.75 -29.56 -15.10
C PRO A 81 -8.19 -29.01 -13.79
N GLU A 82 -8.83 -29.35 -12.66
CA GLU A 82 -8.38 -28.95 -11.34
C GLU A 82 -6.99 -29.54 -11.12
N LEU A 83 -5.97 -28.68 -11.26
CA LEU A 83 -4.64 -29.00 -10.80
C LEU A 83 -4.73 -29.28 -9.29
N PRO A 84 -3.96 -30.24 -8.76
CA PRO A 84 -3.93 -30.46 -7.32
C PRO A 84 -3.61 -29.15 -6.61
N PRO A 85 -4.27 -28.85 -5.47
CA PRO A 85 -4.08 -27.58 -4.79
C PRO A 85 -2.59 -27.39 -4.46
N VAL A 86 -2.02 -26.30 -4.98
CA VAL A 86 -0.63 -25.93 -4.68
C VAL A 86 -0.54 -25.64 -3.17
N PRO A 87 0.42 -26.23 -2.45
CA PRO A 87 0.58 -25.96 -1.02
C PRO A 87 0.81 -24.47 -0.77
N PHE A 88 -0.10 -23.81 -0.06
CA PHE A 88 0.01 -22.41 0.28
C PHE A 88 0.59 -22.26 1.68
N LYS A 89 1.85 -21.81 1.77
CA LYS A 89 2.51 -21.60 3.06
C LYS A 89 1.93 -20.33 3.70
N LYS A 90 1.40 -20.47 4.93
CA LYS A 90 0.77 -19.36 5.70
C LYS A 90 1.61 -18.85 6.87
N ASN A 91 2.31 -19.75 7.55
CA ASN A 91 3.07 -19.40 8.75
C ASN A 91 4.54 -19.12 8.39
N PHE A 92 4.93 -17.87 8.59
CA PHE A 92 6.25 -17.30 8.40
C PHE A 92 6.80 -16.69 9.69
N TYR A 93 6.06 -16.81 10.80
CA TYR A 93 6.50 -16.28 12.07
C TYR A 93 7.80 -16.96 12.50
N GLN A 94 8.83 -16.14 12.64
CA GLN A 94 10.13 -16.49 13.18
C GLN A 94 10.55 -15.33 14.05
N THR A 95 11.20 -15.63 15.17
CA THR A 95 11.79 -14.59 16.02
C THR A 95 13.24 -14.93 16.32
N SER A 96 14.10 -13.90 16.24
CA SER A 96 15.50 -14.02 16.65
C SER A 96 15.67 -13.93 18.17
N ARG A 97 14.70 -13.32 18.86
CA ARG A 97 14.69 -13.13 20.31
C ARG A 97 13.36 -13.61 20.90
N GLN A 98 13.45 -14.61 21.78
CA GLN A 98 12.31 -15.03 22.60
C GLN A 98 12.24 -14.12 23.83
N ILE A 99 11.13 -13.41 23.99
CA ILE A 99 10.85 -12.61 25.19
C ILE A 99 9.88 -13.36 26.09
N SER A 100 10.00 -13.16 27.41
CA SER A 100 9.09 -13.77 28.38
C SER A 100 7.70 -13.14 28.31
N ASP A 101 6.67 -13.87 28.75
CA ASP A 101 5.30 -13.36 28.76
C ASP A 101 5.14 -12.13 29.67
N ASN A 102 5.91 -12.07 30.75
CA ASN A 102 5.96 -10.91 31.63
C ASN A 102 6.57 -9.69 30.93
N GLU A 103 7.66 -9.87 30.18
CA GLU A 103 8.28 -8.79 29.39
C GLU A 103 7.32 -8.31 28.29
N ALA A 104 6.66 -9.23 27.60
CA ALA A 104 5.64 -8.90 26.60
C ALA A 104 4.44 -8.16 27.21
N ALA A 105 3.98 -8.57 28.40
CA ALA A 105 2.90 -7.90 29.11
C ALA A 105 3.27 -6.48 29.53
N ASN A 106 4.50 -6.28 30.04
CA ASN A 106 5.02 -4.96 30.38
C ASN A 106 5.11 -4.06 29.15
N PHE A 107 5.67 -4.55 28.03
CA PHE A 107 5.73 -3.78 26.79
C PHE A 107 4.34 -3.36 26.30
N ARG A 108 3.37 -4.29 26.33
CA ARG A 108 1.98 -4.01 25.96
C ARG A 108 1.35 -2.96 26.87
N HIS A 109 1.61 -3.03 28.18
CA HIS A 109 1.14 -2.04 29.15
C HIS A 109 1.74 -0.65 28.86
N ASP A 110 3.06 -0.57 28.71
CA ASP A 110 3.80 0.69 28.49
C ASP A 110 3.42 1.39 27.18
N HIS A 111 2.93 0.64 26.19
CA HIS A 111 2.60 1.15 24.85
C HIS A 111 1.10 1.16 24.55
N ASP A 112 0.25 1.00 25.59
CA ASP A 112 -1.22 0.97 25.49
C ASP A 112 -1.77 -0.06 24.48
N ILE A 113 -1.09 -1.19 24.35
CA ILE A 113 -1.47 -2.27 23.44
C ILE A 113 -2.45 -3.20 24.14
N LYS A 114 -3.65 -3.34 23.57
CA LYS A 114 -4.66 -4.32 24.00
C LYS A 114 -4.76 -5.41 22.97
N VAL A 115 -4.71 -6.66 23.42
CA VAL A 115 -4.82 -7.85 22.57
C VAL A 115 -6.03 -8.67 23.00
N ALA A 116 -6.68 -9.31 22.03
CA ALA A 116 -7.79 -10.22 22.24
C ALA A 116 -7.49 -11.55 21.54
N GLY A 117 -7.64 -12.66 22.26
CA GLY A 117 -7.29 -13.99 21.79
C GLY A 117 -5.83 -14.38 22.07
N ASP A 118 -5.46 -15.57 21.59
CA ASP A 118 -4.09 -16.08 21.66
C ASP A 118 -3.26 -15.44 20.54
N VAL A 119 -2.27 -14.64 20.91
CA VAL A 119 -1.43 -13.90 19.97
C VAL A 119 0.05 -14.03 20.32
N PRO A 120 0.94 -14.11 19.32
CA PRO A 120 2.38 -14.14 19.55
C PRO A 120 2.88 -12.89 20.26
N ASN A 121 4.01 -13.04 20.94
CA ASN A 121 4.69 -11.95 21.63
C ASN A 121 5.17 -10.86 20.64
N PRO A 122 5.14 -9.58 21.05
CA PRO A 122 5.49 -8.47 20.18
C PRO A 122 6.98 -8.46 19.83
N PHE A 123 7.31 -7.92 18.66
CA PHE A 123 8.69 -7.59 18.29
C PHE A 123 9.06 -6.22 18.87
N ILE A 124 9.98 -6.21 19.84
CA ILE A 124 10.40 -4.98 20.52
C ILE A 124 11.37 -4.18 19.63
N ASN A 125 12.22 -4.88 18.87
CA ASN A 125 13.19 -4.31 17.94
C ASN A 125 12.92 -4.79 16.50
N PHE A 126 13.44 -4.07 15.50
CA PHE A 126 13.30 -4.49 14.11
C PHE A 126 14.01 -5.84 13.85
N GLU A 127 15.12 -6.08 14.52
CA GLU A 127 15.93 -7.29 14.42
C GLU A 127 15.20 -8.54 14.94
N ASP A 128 14.21 -8.38 15.81
CA ASP A 128 13.44 -9.49 16.38
C ASP A 128 12.64 -10.23 15.30
N ALA A 129 12.22 -9.52 14.24
CA ALA A 129 11.31 -10.02 13.21
C ALA A 129 12.00 -10.76 12.04
N GLY A 130 13.34 -10.88 12.06
CA GLY A 130 14.07 -11.61 11.02
C GLY A 130 14.03 -10.97 9.62
N TRP A 131 13.88 -9.64 9.53
CA TRP A 131 13.93 -8.94 8.25
C TRP A 131 15.28 -9.11 7.55
N ASN A 132 15.30 -9.03 6.22
CA ASN A 132 16.57 -9.02 5.48
C ASN A 132 17.40 -7.76 5.82
N SER A 133 18.71 -7.84 5.63
CA SER A 133 19.64 -6.74 5.96
C SER A 133 19.35 -5.45 5.19
N GLN A 134 18.82 -5.56 3.96
CA GLN A 134 18.46 -4.40 3.14
C GLN A 134 17.31 -3.59 3.75
N ILE A 135 16.30 -4.27 4.31
CA ILE A 135 15.17 -3.64 4.99
C ILE A 135 15.61 -3.00 6.31
N LEU A 136 16.42 -3.70 7.10
CA LEU A 136 16.98 -3.14 8.34
C LEU A 136 17.82 -1.88 8.07
N ASN A 137 18.62 -1.89 7.00
CA ASN A 137 19.36 -0.71 6.56
C ASN A 137 18.43 0.42 6.12
N ASN A 138 17.34 0.10 5.40
CA ASN A 138 16.34 1.09 5.00
C ASN A 138 15.66 1.75 6.21
N PHE A 139 15.34 1.00 7.27
CA PHE A 139 14.83 1.57 8.52
C PHE A 139 15.83 2.54 9.17
N LYS A 140 17.10 2.14 9.25
CA LYS A 140 18.18 2.99 9.79
C LYS A 140 18.35 4.28 8.98
N MET A 141 18.35 4.18 7.65
CA MET A 141 18.43 5.34 6.76
C MET A 141 17.25 6.30 6.91
N LYS A 142 16.05 5.76 7.21
CA LYS A 142 14.86 6.56 7.52
C LYS A 142 14.83 7.11 8.95
N GLY A 143 15.82 6.78 9.78
CA GLY A 143 15.87 7.21 11.17
C GLY A 143 14.83 6.53 12.06
N PHE A 144 14.33 5.36 11.68
CA PHE A 144 13.44 4.59 12.55
C PHE A 144 14.28 3.90 13.64
N SER A 145 13.99 4.23 14.90
CA SER A 145 14.69 3.68 16.06
C SER A 145 14.13 2.33 16.52
N ALA A 146 12.81 2.17 16.47
CA ALA A 146 12.11 0.96 16.88
C ALA A 146 10.77 0.81 16.13
N PRO A 147 10.19 -0.39 16.07
CA PRO A 147 8.85 -0.60 15.55
C PRO A 147 7.81 0.23 16.31
N THR A 148 6.81 0.77 15.60
CA THR A 148 5.69 1.42 16.30
C THR A 148 4.83 0.37 17.03
N PRO A 149 4.01 0.74 18.04
CA PRO A 149 3.21 -0.23 18.80
C PRO A 149 2.36 -1.17 17.92
N ILE A 150 1.72 -0.62 16.87
CA ILE A 150 0.90 -1.41 15.95
C ILE A 150 1.73 -2.33 15.05
N GLN A 151 2.99 -1.96 14.75
CA GLN A 151 3.92 -2.80 14.01
C GLN A 151 4.48 -3.91 14.90
N ALA A 152 4.94 -3.56 16.10
CA ALA A 152 5.50 -4.46 17.10
C ALA A 152 4.57 -5.66 17.38
N GLN A 153 3.29 -5.40 17.62
CA GLN A 153 2.31 -6.45 17.87
C GLN A 153 1.67 -7.01 16.58
N GLY A 154 1.51 -6.19 15.54
CA GLY A 154 0.82 -6.58 14.31
C GLY A 154 1.63 -7.50 13.40
N TRP A 155 2.94 -7.26 13.27
CA TRP A 155 3.82 -8.09 12.44
C TRP A 155 3.85 -9.57 12.87
N PRO A 156 4.07 -9.94 14.15
CA PRO A 156 4.11 -11.33 14.52
C PRO A 156 2.76 -12.02 14.25
N ILE A 157 1.64 -11.34 14.51
CA ILE A 157 0.29 -11.87 14.19
C ILE A 157 0.15 -12.09 12.67
N ALA A 158 0.43 -11.09 11.85
CA ALA A 158 0.31 -11.19 10.40
C ALA A 158 1.24 -12.28 9.79
N LEU A 159 2.43 -12.48 10.36
CA LEU A 159 3.38 -13.50 9.92
C LEU A 159 2.93 -14.92 10.30
N THR A 160 2.11 -15.11 11.33
CA THR A 160 1.51 -16.44 11.59
C THR A 160 0.51 -16.86 10.51
N GLY A 161 0.00 -15.89 9.72
CA GLY A 161 -1.02 -16.12 8.70
C GLY A 161 -2.45 -16.13 9.25
N ASN A 162 -2.63 -15.66 10.49
CA ASN A 162 -3.94 -15.49 11.12
C ASN A 162 -4.62 -14.21 10.65
N ASP A 163 -5.95 -14.25 10.59
CA ASP A 163 -6.76 -13.07 10.37
C ASP A 163 -6.67 -12.13 11.58
N MET A 164 -6.62 -10.82 11.33
CA MET A 164 -6.48 -9.82 12.40
C MET A 164 -7.19 -8.53 12.09
N VAL A 165 -7.62 -7.84 13.14
CA VAL A 165 -8.11 -6.45 13.10
C VAL A 165 -7.15 -5.59 13.92
N GLY A 166 -6.43 -4.69 13.25
CA GLY A 166 -5.49 -3.78 13.90
C GLY A 166 -6.06 -2.37 14.00
N ILE A 167 -6.30 -1.89 15.23
CA ILE A 167 -6.81 -0.54 15.51
C ILE A 167 -5.70 0.31 16.13
N ALA A 168 -5.40 1.44 15.50
CA ALA A 168 -4.46 2.43 16.02
C ALA A 168 -4.74 3.81 15.41
N GLN A 169 -4.25 4.88 16.03
CA GLN A 169 -4.45 6.26 15.57
C GLN A 169 -3.85 6.53 14.18
N THR A 170 -4.28 7.61 13.52
CA THR A 170 -3.67 8.07 12.26
C THR A 170 -2.19 8.40 12.48
N GLY A 171 -1.35 8.13 11.49
CA GLY A 171 0.10 8.35 11.61
C GLY A 171 0.86 7.31 12.45
N SER A 172 0.21 6.30 13.01
CA SER A 172 0.86 5.27 13.85
C SER A 172 1.69 4.23 13.09
N GLY A 173 1.84 4.35 11.76
CA GLY A 173 2.61 3.40 10.94
C GLY A 173 1.86 2.14 10.51
N LYS A 174 0.51 2.13 10.53
CA LYS A 174 -0.33 1.01 10.07
C LYS A 174 -0.01 0.52 8.64
N THR A 175 0.38 1.41 7.74
CA THR A 175 0.68 0.99 6.35
C THR A 175 1.81 -0.03 6.33
N LEU A 176 2.90 0.25 7.03
CA LEU A 176 4.03 -0.66 7.09
C LEU A 176 3.73 -1.94 7.91
N SER A 177 2.74 -1.89 8.81
CA SER A 177 2.33 -3.06 9.60
C SER A 177 1.74 -4.18 8.74
N PHE A 178 1.08 -3.86 7.61
CA PHE A 178 0.59 -4.89 6.67
C PHE A 178 1.47 -5.05 5.43
N VAL A 179 2.17 -4.01 4.96
CA VAL A 179 2.99 -4.09 3.73
C VAL A 179 4.12 -5.13 3.86
N LEU A 180 4.88 -5.11 4.96
CA LEU A 180 6.02 -6.02 5.10
C LEU A 180 5.62 -7.50 5.21
N PRO A 181 4.67 -7.88 6.08
CA PRO A 181 4.15 -9.25 6.07
C PRO A 181 3.60 -9.64 4.70
N ALA A 182 2.84 -8.77 4.03
CA ALA A 182 2.28 -9.08 2.72
C ALA A 182 3.36 -9.38 1.67
N LEU A 183 4.48 -8.65 1.66
CA LEU A 183 5.60 -8.92 0.75
C LEU A 183 6.29 -10.26 1.06
N ILE A 184 6.45 -10.62 2.34
CA ILE A 184 6.97 -11.94 2.72
C ILE A 184 6.04 -13.06 2.26
N HIS A 185 4.75 -12.91 2.56
CA HIS A 185 3.71 -13.86 2.13
C HIS A 185 3.74 -14.04 0.61
N ALA A 186 3.80 -12.95 -0.16
CA ALA A 186 3.86 -12.99 -1.63
C ALA A 186 5.13 -13.66 -2.15
N LYS A 187 6.29 -13.35 -1.56
CA LYS A 187 7.59 -13.90 -1.99
C LYS A 187 7.69 -15.41 -1.80
N ALA A 188 6.98 -15.94 -0.80
CA ALA A 188 7.05 -17.34 -0.44
C ALA A 188 6.13 -18.27 -1.25
N GLN A 189 5.25 -17.72 -2.09
CA GLN A 189 4.39 -18.53 -2.96
C GLN A 189 5.07 -18.81 -4.30
N GLU A 190 4.50 -19.72 -5.08
CA GLU A 190 4.94 -19.96 -6.45
C GLU A 190 4.89 -18.65 -7.28
N PRO A 191 5.87 -18.43 -8.18
CA PRO A 191 5.81 -17.33 -9.12
C PRO A 191 4.53 -17.35 -9.95
N LEU A 192 3.94 -16.17 -10.15
CA LEU A 192 2.73 -16.01 -10.95
C LEU A 192 2.95 -16.49 -12.39
N ARG A 193 1.96 -17.22 -12.92
CA ARG A 193 1.89 -17.65 -14.31
C ARG A 193 1.03 -16.68 -15.11
N SER A 194 1.10 -16.78 -16.43
CA SER A 194 0.26 -15.98 -17.32
C SER A 194 -1.22 -16.28 -17.06
N GLY A 195 -2.00 -15.23 -16.78
CA GLY A 195 -3.42 -15.33 -16.44
C GLY A 195 -3.73 -15.46 -14.94
N ASP A 196 -2.72 -15.54 -14.08
CA ASP A 196 -2.92 -15.52 -12.63
C ASP A 196 -3.25 -14.12 -12.12
N GLY A 197 -4.00 -14.06 -11.02
CA GLY A 197 -4.28 -12.82 -10.30
C GLY A 197 -3.18 -12.43 -9.30
N PRO A 198 -3.32 -11.28 -8.63
CA PRO A 198 -2.38 -10.88 -7.59
C PRO A 198 -2.44 -11.81 -6.37
N ILE A 199 -1.29 -12.07 -5.73
CA ILE A 199 -1.21 -12.81 -4.47
C ILE A 199 -1.71 -11.97 -3.29
N VAL A 200 -1.43 -10.66 -3.34
CA VAL A 200 -1.82 -9.69 -2.30
C VAL A 200 -2.75 -8.66 -2.93
N LEU A 201 -3.90 -8.45 -2.29
CA LEU A 201 -4.85 -7.40 -2.64
C LEU A 201 -5.07 -6.49 -1.44
N VAL A 202 -4.83 -5.19 -1.63
CA VAL A 202 -5.12 -4.16 -0.63
C VAL A 202 -6.22 -3.26 -1.18
N LEU A 203 -7.30 -3.11 -0.41
CA LEU A 203 -8.42 -2.24 -0.76
C LEU A 203 -8.31 -0.93 0.02
N ALA A 204 -8.49 0.18 -0.69
CA ALA A 204 -8.48 1.52 -0.12
C ALA A 204 -9.72 2.30 -0.59
N PRO A 205 -10.29 3.18 0.26
CA PRO A 205 -11.53 3.91 -0.03
C PRO A 205 -11.38 5.01 -1.08
N THR A 206 -10.17 5.55 -1.29
CA THR A 206 -9.93 6.65 -2.21
C THR A 206 -8.71 6.39 -3.10
N ARG A 207 -8.68 7.06 -4.25
CA ARG A 207 -7.57 6.99 -5.20
C ARG A 207 -6.25 7.46 -4.57
N GLU A 208 -6.32 8.56 -3.83
CA GLU A 208 -5.17 9.21 -3.22
C GLU A 208 -4.54 8.28 -2.18
N LEU A 209 -5.36 7.63 -1.34
CA LEU A 209 -4.87 6.67 -0.35
C LEU A 209 -4.32 5.40 -1.01
N CYS A 210 -4.92 4.93 -2.11
CA CYS A 210 -4.39 3.82 -2.89
C CYS A 210 -2.98 4.13 -3.41
N LEU A 211 -2.75 5.33 -3.95
CA LEU A 211 -1.44 5.76 -4.43
C LEU A 211 -0.43 5.88 -3.30
N GLN A 212 -0.81 6.46 -2.15
CA GLN A 212 0.06 6.53 -0.98
C GLN A 212 0.50 5.15 -0.48
N ILE A 213 -0.42 4.18 -0.45
CA ILE A 213 -0.10 2.80 -0.08
C ILE A 213 0.83 2.16 -1.12
N LYS A 214 0.57 2.39 -2.42
CA LYS A 214 1.43 1.90 -3.50
C LYS A 214 2.86 2.43 -3.38
N ASP A 215 3.06 3.71 -3.05
CA ASP A 215 4.40 4.27 -2.90
C ASP A 215 5.20 3.54 -1.81
N VAL A 216 4.54 3.17 -0.70
CA VAL A 216 5.15 2.33 0.33
C VAL A 216 5.44 0.93 -0.21
N PHE A 217 4.53 0.31 -0.95
CA PHE A 217 4.81 -0.98 -1.58
C PHE A 217 6.01 -0.93 -2.53
N ASP A 218 6.09 0.04 -3.43
CA ASP A 218 7.17 0.16 -4.41
C ASP A 218 8.55 0.33 -3.72
N GLU A 219 8.58 1.01 -2.58
CA GLU A 219 9.80 1.19 -1.81
C GLU A 219 10.32 -0.13 -1.21
N TYR A 220 9.44 -1.00 -0.71
CA TYR A 220 9.86 -2.23 -0.04
C TYR A 220 9.85 -3.46 -0.96
N SER A 221 9.03 -3.47 -2.01
CA SER A 221 8.92 -4.60 -2.95
C SER A 221 10.19 -4.82 -3.77
N ARG A 222 10.99 -3.76 -4.00
CA ARG A 222 12.31 -3.85 -4.64
C ARG A 222 13.28 -4.77 -3.91
N PHE A 223 13.16 -4.91 -2.57
CA PHE A 223 14.00 -5.81 -1.78
C PHE A 223 13.60 -7.29 -1.92
N TYR A 224 12.45 -7.58 -2.53
CA TYR A 224 11.93 -8.93 -2.75
C TYR A 224 11.83 -9.29 -4.24
N ASN A 225 12.17 -8.35 -5.13
CA ASN A 225 11.94 -8.43 -6.58
C ASN A 225 10.46 -8.68 -6.93
N LEU A 226 9.57 -7.95 -6.25
CA LEU A 226 8.11 -8.02 -6.45
C LEU A 226 7.60 -6.75 -7.12
N LYS A 227 6.55 -6.90 -7.93
CA LYS A 227 5.87 -5.79 -8.61
C LYS A 227 4.56 -5.46 -7.91
N CYS A 228 4.24 -4.17 -7.81
CA CYS A 228 2.98 -3.67 -7.28
C CYS A 228 2.34 -2.70 -8.28
N THR A 229 1.01 -2.72 -8.39
CA THR A 229 0.27 -1.77 -9.21
C THR A 229 -0.96 -1.26 -8.45
N ALA A 230 -1.38 -0.04 -8.77
CA ALA A 230 -2.57 0.58 -8.21
C ALA A 230 -3.67 0.61 -9.28
N VAL A 231 -4.85 0.15 -8.91
CA VAL A 231 -6.03 0.07 -9.79
C VAL A 231 -7.11 0.96 -9.18
N TYR A 232 -7.58 1.93 -9.95
CA TYR A 232 -8.58 2.91 -9.51
C TYR A 232 -9.29 3.56 -10.70
N GLY A 233 -10.49 4.08 -10.46
CA GLY A 233 -11.33 4.74 -11.47
C GLY A 233 -10.86 6.16 -11.85
N GLY A 234 -11.43 6.71 -12.91
CA GLY A 234 -11.15 8.09 -13.37
C GLY A 234 -9.89 8.25 -14.23
N VAL A 235 -9.23 7.14 -14.59
CA VAL A 235 -8.15 7.09 -15.59
C VAL A 235 -8.39 5.94 -16.57
N SER A 236 -7.65 5.90 -17.68
CA SER A 236 -7.80 4.86 -18.70
C SER A 236 -7.57 3.45 -18.13
N SER A 237 -8.59 2.60 -18.22
CA SER A 237 -8.52 1.20 -17.80
C SER A 237 -7.56 0.37 -18.65
N TYR A 238 -7.24 0.83 -19.87
CA TYR A 238 -6.36 0.11 -20.79
C TYR A 238 -4.95 -0.09 -20.21
N GLN A 239 -4.36 0.96 -19.64
CA GLN A 239 -2.99 0.89 -19.08
C GLN A 239 -2.95 -0.03 -17.86
N GLN A 240 -3.96 0.05 -16.98
CA GLN A 240 -4.06 -0.80 -15.80
C GLN A 240 -4.24 -2.27 -16.18
N LYS A 241 -5.12 -2.58 -17.16
CA LYS A 241 -5.30 -3.94 -17.70
C LYS A 241 -4.01 -4.50 -18.30
N LYS A 242 -3.25 -3.67 -19.03
CA LYS A 242 -1.98 -4.11 -19.61
C LYS A 242 -1.00 -4.57 -18.53
N ILE A 243 -0.87 -3.84 -17.43
CA ILE A 243 0.02 -4.22 -16.32
C ILE A 243 -0.44 -5.53 -15.66
N LEU A 244 -1.74 -5.73 -15.49
CA LEU A 244 -2.29 -6.94 -14.86
C LEU A 244 -2.15 -8.20 -15.72
N VAL A 245 -2.20 -8.07 -17.05
CA VAL A 245 -2.21 -9.23 -17.95
C VAL A 245 -0.82 -9.57 -18.51
N TRP A 246 0.09 -8.59 -18.62
CA TRP A 246 1.30 -8.75 -19.46
C TRP A 246 2.65 -8.64 -18.76
N ASP A 247 2.72 -8.30 -17.47
CA ASP A 247 4.01 -7.91 -16.87
C ASP A 247 4.81 -9.05 -16.20
N VAL A 248 4.46 -10.32 -16.49
CA VAL A 248 5.33 -11.48 -16.22
C VAL A 248 6.15 -11.75 -17.49
N LYS A 249 7.26 -11.03 -17.66
CA LYS A 249 8.26 -11.39 -18.68
C LYS A 249 8.91 -12.72 -18.26
N LEU A 250 8.85 -13.71 -19.17
CA LEU A 250 9.63 -14.95 -19.13
C LEU A 250 11.12 -14.67 -19.02
#